data_AF-A0A536BH46-F1
#
_entry.id   AF-A0A536BH46-F1
#
_cell.length_a   1.000
_cell.length_b   1.000
_cell.length_c   1.000
_cell.angle_alpha   90.00
_cell.angle_beta   90.00
_cell.angle_gamma   90.00
#
_symmetry.space_group_name_H-M   'P 1'
#
loop_
_entity.id
_entity.type
_entity.pdbx_description
1 polymer ?
#
loop_
_entity_poly.entity_id
_entity_poly.type
_entity_poly.pdbx_seq_one_letter_code
_entity_poly.pdbx_strand_id
1 'polypeptide(L)'
;MSIDEKELALAAEHPRGTERRRLLPYRAALNDAAAYAALPEDDRDAIVRWTEVRRRIREAIGLDHDPANLADPLLPYAQLRAHVLEGERIAARRSVFNDPGGDLVEVVGALRSRD
;
A
#
# COMPACT_ATOMS: atom_id res chain seq x y z
N MET A 1 -1.80 13.06 6.25
CA MET A 1 -0.32 13.08 6.11
C MET A 1 -0.01 12.95 4.62
N SER A 2 0.47 13.98 3.92
CA SER A 2 0.62 13.96 2.45
C SER A 2 1.89 13.22 2.01
N ILE A 3 1.85 12.61 0.81
CA ILE A 3 3.05 12.14 0.08
C ILE A 3 3.64 13.35 -0.63
N ASP A 4 4.95 13.57 -0.46
CA ASP A 4 5.64 14.69 -1.07
C ASP A 4 6.10 14.41 -2.52
N GLU A 5 6.37 15.47 -3.28
CA GLU A 5 6.79 15.37 -4.69
C GLU A 5 8.17 14.70 -4.85
N LYS A 6 9.04 14.84 -3.86
CA LYS A 6 10.40 14.27 -3.89
C LYS A 6 10.33 12.75 -3.73
N GLU A 7 9.46 12.26 -2.87
CA GLU A 7 9.17 10.85 -2.67
C GLU A 7 8.59 10.22 -3.94
N LEU A 8 7.67 10.93 -4.61
CA LEU A 8 7.12 10.49 -5.88
C LEU A 8 8.18 10.46 -7.00
N ALA A 9 9.00 11.50 -7.12
CA ALA A 9 10.06 11.58 -8.13
C ALA A 9 11.10 10.45 -7.94
N LEU A 10 11.55 10.22 -6.71
CA LEU A 10 12.50 9.15 -6.39
C LEU A 10 11.92 7.75 -6.70
N ALA A 11 10.63 7.57 -6.43
CA ALA A 11 9.95 6.33 -6.76
C ALA A 11 9.73 6.20 -8.28
N ALA A 12 9.54 7.27 -9.03
CA ALA A 12 9.43 7.22 -10.49
C ALA A 12 10.76 6.87 -11.19
N GLU A 13 11.90 7.33 -10.66
CA GLU A 13 13.23 7.02 -11.21
C GLU A 13 13.64 5.56 -11.02
N HIS A 14 13.37 5.00 -9.84
CA HIS A 14 13.76 3.64 -9.46
C HIS A 14 12.63 2.88 -8.76
N PRO A 15 11.47 2.67 -9.43
CA PRO A 15 10.24 2.20 -8.77
C PRO A 15 10.45 0.90 -8.00
N ARG A 16 11.12 -0.06 -8.63
CA ARG A 16 11.31 -1.41 -8.08
C ARG A 16 12.35 -1.46 -6.95
N GLY A 17 13.47 -0.75 -7.12
CA GLY A 17 14.54 -0.74 -6.12
C GLY A 17 14.10 -0.03 -4.85
N THR A 18 13.38 1.07 -5.01
CA THR A 18 12.85 1.84 -3.90
C THR A 18 11.69 1.09 -3.22
N GLU A 19 10.75 0.52 -3.98
CA GLU A 19 9.67 -0.30 -3.44
C GLU A 19 10.21 -1.52 -2.70
N ARG A 20 11.09 -2.33 -3.32
CA ARG A 20 11.70 -3.49 -2.66
C ARG A 20 12.39 -3.11 -1.36
N ARG A 21 13.21 -2.04 -1.35
CA ARG A 21 13.92 -1.64 -0.12
C ARG A 21 12.96 -1.28 1.01
N ARG A 22 11.84 -0.62 0.70
CA ARG A 22 10.89 -0.17 1.71
C ARG A 22 9.85 -1.23 2.11
N LEU A 23 9.49 -2.14 1.22
CA LEU A 23 8.48 -3.18 1.45
C LEU A 23 9.06 -4.52 1.91
N LEU A 24 10.33 -4.82 1.61
CA LEU A 24 10.98 -6.07 2.03
C LEU A 24 10.90 -6.35 3.55
N PRO A 25 11.08 -5.36 4.45
CA PRO A 25 10.90 -5.57 5.89
C PRO A 25 9.49 -6.05 6.26
N TYR A 26 8.49 -5.73 5.44
CA TYR A 26 7.08 -6.05 5.65
C TYR A 26 6.60 -7.26 4.86
N ARG A 27 7.52 -8.09 4.32
CA ARG A 27 7.18 -9.22 3.44
C ARG A 27 6.10 -10.13 4.02
N ALA A 28 6.16 -10.45 5.32
CA ALA A 28 5.14 -11.29 5.96
C ALA A 28 3.76 -10.62 5.91
N ALA A 29 3.69 -9.33 6.29
CA ALA A 29 2.47 -8.54 6.25
C ALA A 29 1.92 -8.35 4.83
N LEU A 30 2.76 -8.32 3.80
CA LEU A 30 2.32 -8.22 2.40
C LEU A 30 1.74 -9.53 1.85
N ASN A 31 1.96 -10.66 2.53
CA ASN A 31 1.43 -11.96 2.14
C ASN A 31 0.25 -12.43 3.01
N ASP A 32 0.03 -11.80 4.17
CA ASP A 32 -1.00 -12.19 5.12
C ASP A 32 -1.62 -10.94 5.78
N ALA A 33 -2.93 -10.77 5.58
CA ALA A 33 -3.68 -9.63 6.11
C ALA A 33 -3.78 -9.63 7.64
N ALA A 34 -3.72 -10.81 8.29
CA ALA A 34 -3.65 -10.89 9.74
C ALA A 34 -2.27 -10.46 10.26
N ALA A 35 -1.19 -10.85 9.57
CA ALA A 35 0.16 -10.39 9.89
C ALA A 35 0.30 -8.87 9.66
N TYR A 36 -0.34 -8.32 8.62
CA TYR A 36 -0.46 -6.89 8.42
C TYR A 36 -1.19 -6.21 9.58
N ALA A 37 -2.36 -6.72 9.98
CA ALA A 37 -3.17 -6.11 11.04
C ALA A 37 -2.48 -6.11 12.40
N ALA A 38 -1.55 -7.04 12.63
CA ALA A 38 -0.75 -7.12 13.86
C ALA A 38 0.42 -6.10 13.91
N LEU A 39 0.75 -5.44 12.80
CA LEU A 39 1.81 -4.42 12.78
C LEU A 39 1.42 -3.18 13.62
N PRO A 40 2.42 -2.48 14.19
CA PRO A 40 2.23 -1.11 14.68
C PRO A 40 1.64 -0.20 13.60
N GLU A 41 0.89 0.83 14.00
CA GLU A 41 0.23 1.73 13.05
C GLU A 41 1.23 2.46 12.13
N ASP A 42 2.38 2.88 12.66
CA ASP A 42 3.44 3.54 11.88
C ASP A 42 3.97 2.64 10.75
N ASP A 43 4.08 1.34 11.00
CA ASP A 43 4.51 0.36 10.00
C ASP A 43 3.41 0.11 8.95
N ARG A 44 2.14 0.07 9.37
CA ARG A 44 1.01 -0.01 8.44
C ARG A 44 0.94 1.24 7.56
N ASP A 45 1.18 2.43 8.14
CA ASP A 45 1.23 3.70 7.42
C ASP A 45 2.33 3.73 6.36
N ALA A 46 3.49 3.14 6.62
CA ALA A 46 4.53 3.00 5.62
C ALA A 46 4.04 2.20 4.40
N ILE A 47 3.29 1.12 4.61
CA ILE A 47 2.71 0.30 3.54
C ILE A 47 1.58 1.04 2.81
N VAL A 48 0.72 1.75 3.53
CA VAL A 48 -0.37 2.58 2.96
C VAL A 48 0.21 3.65 2.04
N ARG A 49 1.20 4.41 2.52
CA ARG A 49 1.90 5.44 1.75
C ARG A 49 2.51 4.88 0.47
N TRP A 50 3.16 3.73 0.55
CA TRP A 50 3.73 3.08 -0.62
C TRP A 50 2.70 2.64 -1.64
N THR A 51 1.60 2.09 -1.17
CA THR A 51 0.51 1.65 -2.04
C THR A 51 -0.09 2.86 -2.78
N GLU A 52 -0.20 4.00 -2.12
CA GLU A 52 -0.62 5.26 -2.76
C GLU A 52 0.43 5.81 -3.74
N VAL A 53 1.72 5.75 -3.41
CA VAL A 53 2.80 6.07 -4.38
C VAL A 53 2.67 5.24 -5.65
N ARG A 54 2.37 3.94 -5.53
CA ARG A 54 2.13 3.07 -6.69
C ARG A 54 0.90 3.46 -7.50
N ARG A 55 -0.19 3.87 -6.84
CA ARG A 55 -1.37 4.41 -7.54
C ARG A 55 -0.96 5.58 -8.44
N ARG A 56 -0.23 6.54 -7.87
CA ARG A 56 0.22 7.74 -8.57
C ARG A 56 1.20 7.43 -9.71
N ILE A 57 2.14 6.50 -9.52
CA ILE A 57 3.04 6.04 -10.59
C ILE A 57 2.25 5.38 -11.72
N ARG A 58 1.32 4.48 -11.40
CA ARG A 58 0.46 3.83 -12.39
C ARG A 58 -0.36 4.85 -13.18
N GLU A 59 -0.93 5.85 -12.52
CA GLU A 59 -1.73 6.90 -13.17
C GLU A 59 -0.87 7.84 -14.03
N ALA A 60 0.32 8.21 -13.56
CA ALA A 60 1.20 9.13 -14.26
C ALA A 60 1.88 8.51 -15.48
N ILE A 61 2.34 7.26 -15.37
CA ILE A 61 3.22 6.62 -16.39
C ILE A 61 2.85 5.18 -16.75
N GLY A 62 1.71 4.65 -16.27
CA GLY A 62 1.19 3.34 -16.68
C GLY A 62 1.91 2.12 -16.10
N LEU A 63 2.85 2.31 -15.17
CA LEU A 63 3.62 1.23 -14.56
C LEU A 63 2.86 0.63 -13.37
N ASP A 64 2.50 -0.65 -13.46
CA ASP A 64 1.71 -1.34 -12.41
C ASP A 64 2.35 -2.66 -11.92
N HIS A 65 2.72 -3.55 -12.84
CA HIS A 65 3.28 -4.88 -12.52
C HIS A 65 4.34 -5.29 -13.55
N ASP A 66 5.41 -5.97 -13.11
CA ASP A 66 6.37 -6.66 -13.98
C ASP A 66 6.35 -8.18 -13.69
N PRO A 67 5.78 -9.00 -14.60
CA PRO A 67 5.74 -10.44 -14.42
C PRO A 67 7.11 -11.11 -14.50
N ALA A 68 8.15 -10.43 -14.99
CA ALA A 68 9.52 -10.96 -15.09
C ALA A 68 10.32 -10.86 -13.77
N ASN A 69 9.79 -10.19 -12.75
CA ASN A 69 10.46 -10.06 -11.46
C ASN A 69 10.15 -11.24 -10.53
N LEU A 70 10.93 -12.32 -10.66
CA LEU A 70 10.74 -13.60 -9.94
C LEU A 70 11.03 -13.54 -8.42
N ALA A 71 11.55 -12.43 -7.89
CA ALA A 71 11.98 -12.34 -6.49
C ALA A 71 10.87 -11.94 -5.50
N ASP A 72 9.81 -11.30 -6.00
CA ASP A 72 8.60 -10.95 -5.26
C ASP A 72 7.58 -10.50 -6.32
N PRO A 73 6.44 -11.18 -6.50
CA PRO A 73 5.41 -10.64 -7.35
C PRO A 73 4.92 -9.36 -6.68
N LEU A 74 5.34 -8.22 -7.24
CA LEU A 74 4.70 -6.95 -6.96
C LEU A 74 3.23 -7.14 -7.36
N LEU A 75 2.36 -7.36 -6.37
CA LEU A 75 0.92 -7.48 -6.60
C LEU A 75 0.50 -6.28 -7.47
N PRO A 76 -0.28 -6.47 -8.55
CA PRO A 76 -0.91 -5.35 -9.24
C PRO A 76 -1.57 -4.41 -8.24
N TYR A 77 -1.57 -3.11 -8.49
CA TYR A 77 -2.06 -2.08 -7.56
C TYR A 77 -3.43 -2.44 -6.97
N ALA A 78 -4.35 -2.93 -7.81
CA ALA A 78 -5.70 -3.30 -7.35
C ALA A 78 -5.67 -4.41 -6.28
N GLN A 79 -4.80 -5.41 -6.43
CA GLN A 79 -4.64 -6.49 -5.44
C GLN A 79 -3.95 -5.97 -4.18
N LEU A 80 -2.92 -5.14 -4.31
CA LEU A 80 -2.25 -4.54 -3.17
C LEU A 80 -3.20 -3.64 -2.36
N ARG A 81 -4.03 -2.83 -3.04
CA ARG A 81 -5.05 -1.99 -2.41
C ARG A 81 -6.05 -2.83 -1.63
N ALA A 82 -6.59 -3.88 -2.24
CA ALA A 82 -7.54 -4.77 -1.58
C ALA A 82 -6.93 -5.43 -0.33
N HIS A 83 -5.67 -5.88 -0.42
CA HIS A 83 -4.93 -6.46 0.70
C HIS A 83 -4.73 -5.47 1.85
N VAL A 84 -4.29 -4.24 1.54
CA VAL A 84 -4.10 -3.18 2.54
C VAL A 84 -5.42 -2.82 3.22
N LEU A 85 -6.50 -2.66 2.46
CA LEU A 85 -7.81 -2.33 3.03
C LEU A 85 -8.36 -3.45 3.90
N GLU A 86 -8.15 -4.71 3.52
CA GLU A 86 -8.54 -5.85 4.35
C GLU A 86 -7.75 -5.90 5.67
N GLY A 87 -6.44 -5.70 5.60
CA GLY A 87 -5.59 -5.63 6.79
C GLY A 87 -5.96 -4.47 7.73
N GLU A 88 -6.23 -3.29 7.18
CA GLU A 88 -6.70 -2.12 7.94
C GLU A 88 -8.08 -2.37 8.56
N ARG A 89 -9.00 -3.00 7.83
CA ARG A 89 -10.32 -3.40 8.34
C ARG A 89 -10.18 -4.33 9.54
N ILE A 90 -9.30 -5.33 9.45
CA ILE A 90 -9.02 -6.27 10.55
C ILE A 90 -8.42 -5.52 11.75
N ALA A 91 -7.42 -4.65 11.53
CA ALA A 91 -6.78 -3.86 12.58
C ALA A 91 -7.78 -2.95 13.31
N ALA A 92 -8.68 -2.30 12.56
CA ALA A 92 -9.75 -1.46 13.07
C ALA A 92 -10.94 -2.25 13.63
N ARG A 93 -10.91 -3.59 13.57
CA ARG A 93 -11.98 -4.50 14.00
C ARG A 93 -13.35 -4.18 13.39
N ARG A 94 -13.37 -3.70 12.14
CA ARG A 94 -14.60 -3.41 11.39
C ARG A 94 -15.09 -4.69 10.70
N SER A 95 -16.39 -4.96 10.68
CA SER A 95 -16.94 -6.16 10.04
C SER A 95 -16.97 -6.06 8.51
N VAL A 96 -17.26 -4.86 7.98
CA VAL A 96 -17.35 -4.56 6.55
C VAL A 96 -16.74 -3.19 6.29
N PHE A 97 -16.07 -3.04 5.15
CA PHE A 97 -15.63 -1.76 4.63
C PHE A 97 -15.75 -1.78 3.10
N ASN A 98 -16.48 -0.81 2.54
CA ASN A 98 -16.62 -0.68 1.09
C ASN A 98 -15.59 0.33 0.61
N ASP A 99 -14.68 -0.12 -0.25
CA ASP A 99 -13.65 0.72 -0.85
C ASP A 99 -14.28 1.76 -1.82
N PRO A 100 -14.21 3.08 -1.52
CA PRO A 100 -14.74 4.11 -2.42
C PRO A 100 -13.79 4.44 -3.58
N GLY A 101 -12.58 3.84 -3.62
CA GLY A 101 -11.52 4.23 -4.54
C GLY A 101 -10.80 5.52 -4.12
N GLY A 102 -10.02 6.12 -5.01
CA GLY A 102 -9.31 7.39 -4.75
C GLY A 102 -8.04 7.24 -3.90
N ASP A 103 -7.64 8.33 -3.24
CA ASP A 103 -6.42 8.40 -2.43
C ASP A 103 -6.52 7.44 -1.24
N LEU A 104 -5.62 6.45 -1.21
CA LEU A 104 -5.68 5.40 -0.19
C LEU A 104 -5.42 5.94 1.23
N VAL A 105 -4.62 7.00 1.38
CA VAL A 105 -4.33 7.60 2.70
C VAL A 105 -5.61 8.18 3.29
N GLU A 106 -6.42 8.85 2.48
CA GLU A 106 -7.71 9.40 2.91
C GLU A 106 -8.71 8.29 3.27
N VAL A 107 -8.77 7.24 2.43
CA VAL A 107 -9.65 6.09 2.66
C VAL A 107 -9.30 5.34 3.94
N VAL A 108 -8.02 5.09 4.21
CA VAL A 108 -7.57 4.45 5.46
C VAL A 108 -7.83 5.36 6.66
N GLY A 109 -7.63 6.67 6.52
CA GLY A 109 -7.99 7.65 7.55
C GLY A 109 -9.47 7.57 7.92
N ALA A 110 -10.36 7.50 6.93
CA ALA A 110 -11.79 7.32 7.14
C ALA A 110 -12.12 5.96 7.78
N LEU A 111 -11.50 4.87 7.32
CA LEU A 111 -11.68 3.53 7.88
C LEU A 111 -11.34 3.48 9.38
N ARG A 112 -10.24 4.11 9.76
CA ARG A 112 -9.75 4.15 11.16
C ARG A 112 -10.52 5.11 12.05
N SER A 113 -11.16 6.14 11.48
CA SER A 113 -11.95 7.07 12.26
C SER A 113 -13.08 6.32 12.99
N ARG A 114 -13.27 6.62 14.28
CA ARG A 114 -14.39 6.10 15.06
C ARG A 114 -15.67 6.77 14.58
N ASP A 115 -16.73 5.98 14.43
CA ASP A 115 -18.09 6.55 14.57
C ASP A 115 -18.30 6.97 16.03
#